data_AF-A0A939SPK1-F1
#
_entry.id   AF-A0A939SPK1-F1
#
_cell.length_a   1.000
_cell.length_b   1.000
_cell.length_c   1.000
_cell.angle_alpha   90.00
_cell.angle_beta   90.00
_cell.angle_gamma   90.00
#
_symmetry.space_group_name_H-M   'P 1'
#
loop_
_entity.id
_entity.type
_entity.pdbx_description
1 polymer ?
#
loop_
_entity_poly.entity_id
_entity_poly.type
_entity_poly.pdbx_seq_one_letter_code
_entity_poly.pdbx_strand_id
1 'polypeptide(L)' 'MILILTGVIGGLIAFGMIGLFIGPVLLAVSRRLYDARVHEVPPPPKDPDVVLEELSELEAGRK' A
#
# COMPACT_ATOMS: atom_id res chain seq x y z
N MET A 1 -1.06 -22.71 3.47
CA MET A 1 -1.87 -23.02 4.67
C MET A 1 -1.72 -21.98 5.79
N ILE A 2 -0.53 -21.39 5.99
CA ILE A 2 -0.26 -20.44 7.08
C ILE A 2 -1.10 -19.15 6.99
N LEU A 3 -1.26 -18.56 5.79
CA LEU A 3 -2.07 -17.32 5.60
C LEU A 3 -3.51 -17.43 6.08
N ILE A 4 -4.11 -18.62 5.95
CA ILE A 4 -5.49 -18.87 6.37
C ILE A 4 -5.54 -18.93 7.90
N LEU A 5 -4.60 -19.66 8.53
CA LEU A 5 -4.50 -19.74 9.99
C LEU A 5 -4.23 -18.35 10.62
N THR A 6 -3.28 -17.58 10.09
CA THR A 6 -2.96 -16.25 10.63
C THR A 6 -4.11 -15.26 10.40
N GLY A 7 -4.79 -15.32 9.24
CA GLY A 7 -5.96 -14.48 8.96
C GLY A 7 -7.13 -14.81 9.87
N VAL A 8 -7.44 -16.09 10.05
CA VAL A 8 -8.53 -16.56 10.93
C VAL A 8 -8.27 -16.22 12.39
N ILE A 9 -7.06 -16.47 12.90
CA ILE A 9 -6.70 -16.19 14.30
C ILE A 9 -6.74 -14.67 14.56
N GLY A 10 -6.17 -13.86 13.66
CA GLY A 10 -6.21 -12.40 13.78
C GLY A 10 -7.63 -11.83 13.71
N GLY A 11 -8.48 -12.39 12.84
CA GLY A 11 -9.89 -12.03 12.77
C GLY A 11 -10.65 -12.39 14.05
N LEU A 12 -10.44 -13.60 14.58
CA LEU A 12 -11.06 -14.05 15.83
C LEU A 12 -10.71 -13.14 17.02
N ILE A 13 -9.47 -12.65 17.09
CA ILE A 13 -9.03 -11.72 18.15
C ILE A 13 -9.65 -10.32 17.97
N ALA A 14 -9.80 -9.84 16.74
CA ALA A 14 -10.32 -8.50 16.47
C ALA A 14 -11.86 -8.39 16.56
N PHE A 15 -12.60 -9.41 16.13
CA PHE A 15 -14.06 -9.37 15.98
C PHE A 15 -14.80 -10.67 16.38
N GLY A 16 -14.13 -11.63 17.03
CA GLY A 16 -14.75 -12.89 17.44
C GLY A 16 -15.12 -13.80 16.25
N MET A 17 -16.28 -14.47 16.31
CA MET A 17 -16.69 -15.43 15.25
C MET A 17 -16.84 -14.79 13.87
N ILE A 18 -17.22 -13.51 13.79
CA ILE A 18 -17.35 -12.77 12.52
C ILE A 18 -15.96 -12.59 11.86
N GLY A 19 -14.93 -12.51 12.70
CA GLY A 19 -13.53 -12.46 12.30
C GLY A 19 -13.04 -13.67 11.52
N LEU A 20 -13.68 -14.83 11.64
CA LEU A 20 -13.33 -16.03 10.87
C LEU A 20 -13.47 -15.78 9.36
N PHE A 21 -14.44 -14.95 8.96
CA PHE A 21 -14.64 -14.54 7.57
C PHE A 21 -13.88 -13.26 7.22
N ILE A 22 -13.88 -12.28 8.12
CA ILE A 22 -13.27 -10.97 7.85
C ILE A 22 -11.73 -11.05 7.83
N GLY A 23 -11.12 -11.87 8.69
CA GLY A 23 -9.67 -11.97 8.83
C GLY A 23 -8.93 -12.37 7.54
N PRO A 24 -9.32 -13.48 6.87
CA PRO A 24 -8.75 -13.84 5.58
C PRO A 24 -9.00 -12.80 4.47
N VAL A 25 -10.18 -12.17 4.45
CA VAL A 25 -10.55 -11.16 3.44
C VAL A 25 -9.71 -9.89 3.61
N LEU A 26 -9.59 -9.36 4.84
CA LEU A 26 -8.79 -8.17 5.11
C LEU A 26 -7.31 -8.39 4.78
N LEU A 27 -6.80 -9.60 5.04
CA LEU A 27 -5.41 -9.96 4.73
C LEU A 27 -5.16 -9.97 3.22
N ALA A 28 -6.10 -10.51 2.44
CA ALA A 28 -6.03 -10.53 0.98
C ALA A 28 -6.12 -9.11 0.38
N VAL A 29 -7.02 -8.26 0.90
CA VAL A 29 -7.16 -6.87 0.44
C VAL A 29 -5.95 -6.02 0.83
N SER A 30 -5.46 -6.16 2.06
CA SER A 30 -4.26 -5.45 2.52
C SER A 30 -3.03 -5.81 1.70
N ARG A 31 -2.87 -7.09 1.33
CA ARG A 31 -1.81 -7.53 0.40
C ARG A 31 -1.88 -6.79 -0.93
N ARG A 32 -3.08 -6.69 -1.51
CA ARG A 32 -3.30 -6.01 -2.80
C ARG A 32 -3.01 -4.51 -2.72
N LEU A 33 -3.44 -3.86 -1.64
CA LEU A 33 -3.25 -2.43 -1.46
C LEU A 33 -1.79 -2.06 -1.15
N TYR A 34 -1.10 -2.93 -0.40
CA TYR A 34 0.32 -2.79 -0.12
C TYR A 34 1.17 -2.93 -1.40
N ASP A 35 0.89 -3.93 -2.24
CA ASP A 35 1.60 -4.13 -3.50
C ASP A 35 1.43 -2.92 -4.43
N ALA A 36 0.22 -2.38 -4.56
CA ALA A 36 -0.04 -1.18 -5.36
C ALA A 36 0.74 0.04 -4.84
N ARG A 37 0.74 0.29 -3.53
CA ARG A 37 1.47 1.45 -2.99
C ARG A 37 2.99 1.31 -3.05
N VAL A 38 3.51 0.09 -2.90
CA VAL A 38 4.96 -0.15 -2.80
C VAL A 38 5.64 -0.28 -4.17
N HIS A 39 4.92 -0.75 -5.20
CA HIS A 39 5.49 -0.91 -6.54
C HIS A 39 5.17 0.23 -7.53
N GLU A 40 4.27 1.14 -7.21
CA GLU A 40 3.85 2.20 -8.14
C GLU A 40 4.63 3.52 -8.00
N VAL A 41 5.63 3.60 -7.12
CA VAL A 41 6.47 4.79 -7.00
C VAL A 41 7.76 4.56 -7.79
N PRO A 42 7.87 5.05 -9.05
CA PRO A 42 9.16 5.06 -9.74
C PRO A 42 10.15 5.82 -8.84
N PRO A 43 11.38 5.28 -8.64
CA PRO A 43 12.37 5.92 -7.80
C PRO A 43 12.58 7.35 -8.32
N PRO A 44 12.52 8.37 -7.44
CA PRO A 44 12.77 9.73 -7.87
C PRO A 44 14.15 9.81 -8.53
N PRO A 45 14.32 10.64 -9.57
CA PRO A 45 15.63 10.90 -10.16
C PRO A 45 16.63 11.19 -9.03
N LYS A 46 17.73 10.44 -8.99
CA LYS A 46 18.73 10.57 -7.91
C LYS A 46 19.49 11.90 -7.97
N ASP A 47 19.34 12.63 -9.06
CA ASP A 47 19.99 13.90 -9.31
C ASP A 47 19.08 15.05 -8.81
N PRO A 48 19.45 15.73 -7.72
CA PRO A 48 18.64 16.82 -7.16
C PRO A 48 18.52 18.02 -8.11
N ASP A 49 19.46 18.20 -9.05
CA ASP A 49 19.43 19.32 -10.00
C ASP A 49 18.33 19.10 -11.05
N VAL A 50 18.15 17.87 -11.53
CA VAL A 50 17.11 17.49 -12.50
C VAL A 50 15.70 17.65 -11.89
N VAL A 51 15.52 17.29 -10.62
CA VAL A 51 14.24 17.43 -9.91
C VAL A 51 13.87 18.91 -9.73
N LEU A 52 14.85 19.77 -9.49
CA LEU A 52 14.62 21.21 -9.31
C LEU A 52 14.16 21.88 -10.61
N GLU A 53 14.72 21.46 -11.74
CA GLU A 53 14.34 21.94 -13.07
C GLU A 53 12.89 21.53 -13.42
N GLU A 54 12.54 20.25 -13.27
CA GLU A 54 11.17 19.75 -13.49
C GLU A 54 10.11 20.46 -12.61
N LEU A 55 10.41 20.69 -11.32
CA LEU A 55 9.51 21.40 -10.42
C LEU A 55 9.32 22.87 -10.82
N SER A 56 10.38 23.52 -11.32
CA SER A 56 10.32 24.91 -11.77
C SER A 56 9.44 25.08 -13.02
N GLU A 57 9.47 24.14 -13.96
CA GLU A 57 8.61 24.13 -15.14
C GLU A 57 7.13 23.87 -14.78
N LEU A 58 6.86 22.95 -13.85
CA LEU A 58 5.50 22.66 -13.37
C LEU A 58 4.88 23.86 -12.63
N GLU A 59 5.68 24.60 -11.85
CA GLU A 59 5.22 25.79 -11.14
C GLU A 59 5.04 26.99 -12.09
N ALA A 60 5.86 27.10 -13.12
CA ALA A 60 5.73 28.10 -14.17
C ALA A 60 4.47 27.88 -15.03
N GLY A 61 4.11 26.63 -15.35
CA GLY A 61 2.88 26.31 -16.11
C GLY A 61 1.59 26.39 -15.30
N ARG A 62 1.68 26.50 -13.96
CA ARG A 62 0.54 26.70 -13.06
C ARG A 62 0.19 28.19 -12.88
N LYS A 63 1.10 29.10 -13.21
CA LYS A 63 0.86 30.54 -13.22
C LYS A 63 0.29 31.01 -14.56
#